data_AF-A0A350Y5I9-F1
#
_entry.id   AF-A0A350Y5I9-F1
#
_cell.length_a   1.000
_cell.length_b   1.000
_cell.length_c   1.000
_cell.angle_alpha   90.00
_cell.angle_beta   90.00
_cell.angle_gamma   90.00
#
_symmetry.space_group_name_H-M   'P 1'
#
loop_
_entity.id
_entity.type
_entity.pdbx_description
1 polymer ?
#
loop_
_entity_poly.entity_id
_entity_poly.type
_entity_poly.pdbx_seq_one_letter_code
_entity_poly.pdbx_strand_id
1 'polypeptide(L)'
;MITGQGDEAIAVQAIKNGAQDYLVKSNLTSAMLCRATKTIVQQTHLQGLLEQSQERQRLISAIALRIRQSLNLNEILNTTVTEVRQFLTCDRVVVYQFAPDMSGDIVAESVAPGWTPALGTTIQDTCFQTGAGENYRQGRKRAIDNIYEAELTNCHINLLEQFEVKANLVVPILLRVDREEERERGSVGQGDMGDKGDKGDKGDKGDKGDKG
;
A
#
# COMPACT_ATOMS: atom_id res chain seq x y z
N MET A 1 34.94 -18.03 -23.50
CA MET A 1 36.36 -18.28 -23.81
C MET A 1 36.46 -19.10 -25.09
N ILE A 2 37.50 -18.94 -25.91
CA ILE A 2 37.69 -19.75 -27.12
C ILE A 2 39.00 -20.53 -26.97
N THR A 3 38.97 -21.86 -27.12
CA THR A 3 40.12 -22.74 -26.91
C THR A 3 40.44 -23.60 -28.14
N GLY A 4 41.63 -24.18 -28.18
CA GLY A 4 41.97 -25.23 -29.15
C GLY A 4 41.20 -26.53 -28.87
N GLN A 5 41.26 -27.46 -29.82
CA GLN A 5 40.74 -28.81 -29.64
C GLN A 5 41.74 -29.63 -28.81
N GLY A 6 41.29 -30.33 -27.77
CA GLY A 6 42.18 -31.00 -26.82
C GLY A 6 42.58 -30.16 -25.59
N ASP A 7 42.16 -28.88 -25.54
CA ASP A 7 42.41 -27.97 -24.42
C ASP A 7 41.23 -27.89 -23.43
N GLU A 8 40.36 -28.91 -23.38
CA GLU A 8 39.14 -28.88 -22.56
C GLU A 8 39.46 -28.74 -21.06
N ALA A 9 40.63 -29.21 -20.60
CA ALA A 9 41.08 -29.00 -19.24
C ALA A 9 41.27 -27.51 -18.90
N ILE A 10 41.76 -26.71 -19.87
CA ILE A 10 41.90 -25.25 -19.72
C ILE A 10 40.51 -24.60 -19.70
N ALA A 11 39.59 -25.07 -20.55
CA ALA A 11 38.21 -24.60 -20.56
C ALA A 11 37.51 -24.88 -19.22
N VAL A 12 37.66 -26.08 -18.65
CA VAL A 12 37.08 -26.44 -17.35
C VAL A 12 37.63 -25.55 -16.24
N GLN A 13 38.95 -25.30 -16.21
CA GLN A 13 39.53 -24.39 -15.23
C GLN A 13 39.05 -22.95 -15.40
N ALA A 14 38.87 -22.50 -16.65
CA ALA A 14 38.32 -21.19 -16.93
C ALA A 14 36.87 -21.03 -16.45
N ILE A 15 36.02 -22.05 -16.65
CA ILE A 15 34.64 -22.02 -16.14
C ILE A 15 34.63 -21.96 -14.61
N LYS A 16 35.47 -22.76 -13.94
CA LYS A 16 35.65 -22.68 -12.47
C LYS A 16 36.08 -21.30 -11.98
N ASN A 17 36.83 -20.58 -12.82
CA ASN A 17 37.31 -19.23 -12.54
C ASN A 17 36.35 -18.13 -13.04
N GLY A 18 35.13 -18.47 -13.46
CA GLY A 18 34.07 -17.50 -13.80
C GLY A 18 33.84 -17.25 -15.29
N ALA A 19 34.50 -17.98 -16.20
CA ALA A 19 34.09 -17.98 -17.60
C ALA A 19 32.67 -18.58 -17.71
N GLN A 20 31.78 -17.90 -18.44
CA GLN A 20 30.37 -18.32 -18.54
C GLN A 20 30.13 -19.35 -19.65
N ASP A 21 31.00 -19.39 -20.66
CA ASP A 21 30.88 -20.33 -21.78
C ASP A 21 32.25 -20.60 -22.41
N TYR A 22 32.36 -21.70 -23.16
CA TYR A 22 33.54 -22.06 -23.93
C TYR A 22 33.18 -22.47 -25.36
N LEU A 23 34.02 -22.11 -26.32
CA LEU A 23 33.88 -22.48 -27.73
C LEU A 23 35.19 -23.08 -28.24
N VAL A 24 35.11 -24.18 -28.99
CA VAL A 24 36.28 -24.82 -29.59
C VAL A 24 36.56 -24.20 -30.96
N LYS A 25 37.79 -23.74 -31.17
CA LYS A 25 38.22 -22.97 -32.35
C LYS A 25 38.08 -23.74 -33.67
N SER A 26 38.36 -25.04 -33.68
CA SER A 26 38.26 -25.89 -34.88
C SER A 26 36.83 -26.09 -35.38
N ASN A 27 35.85 -26.01 -34.47
CA ASN A 27 34.44 -26.17 -34.81
C ASN A 27 33.70 -24.84 -34.93
N LEU A 28 34.35 -23.69 -34.69
CA LEU A 28 33.68 -22.40 -34.58
C LEU A 28 32.92 -22.03 -35.86
N THR A 29 31.60 -21.83 -35.74
CA THR A 29 30.75 -21.27 -36.81
C THR A 29 30.11 -19.98 -36.36
N SER A 30 29.72 -19.12 -37.31
CA SER A 30 29.00 -17.87 -37.00
C SER A 30 27.73 -18.13 -36.19
N ALA A 31 27.00 -19.21 -36.49
CA ALA A 31 25.78 -19.57 -35.76
C ALA A 31 26.06 -19.94 -34.30
N MET A 32 27.15 -20.69 -34.03
CA MET A 32 27.53 -21.04 -32.67
C MET A 32 28.01 -19.85 -31.86
N LEU A 33 28.77 -18.94 -32.49
CA LEU A 33 29.18 -17.70 -31.84
C LEU A 33 27.96 -16.84 -31.50
N CYS A 34 27.04 -16.60 -32.44
CA CYS A 34 25.83 -15.81 -32.20
C CYS A 34 24.95 -16.42 -31.10
N ARG A 35 24.82 -17.75 -31.05
CA ARG A 35 24.08 -18.43 -30.00
C ARG A 35 24.75 -18.23 -28.64
N ALA A 36 26.05 -18.49 -28.54
CA ALA A 36 26.81 -18.33 -27.30
C ALA A 36 26.75 -16.88 -26.78
N THR A 37 26.95 -15.89 -27.64
CA THR A 37 26.83 -14.47 -27.27
C THR A 37 25.42 -14.13 -26.79
N LYS A 38 24.39 -14.62 -27.48
CA LYS A 38 22.99 -14.37 -27.11
C LYS A 38 22.67 -14.97 -25.74
N THR A 39 23.11 -16.20 -25.50
CA THR A 39 22.92 -16.88 -24.21
C THR A 39 23.61 -16.14 -23.07
N ILE A 40 24.88 -15.77 -23.23
CA ILE A 40 25.66 -15.03 -22.21
C ILE A 40 25.01 -13.68 -21.89
N VAL A 41 24.60 -12.93 -22.91
CA VAL A 41 23.95 -11.63 -22.73
C VAL A 41 22.64 -11.80 -21.98
N GLN A 42 21.81 -12.77 -22.38
CA GLN A 42 20.53 -13.04 -21.72
C GLN A 42 20.73 -13.49 -20.27
N GLN A 43 21.67 -14.41 -20.01
CA GLN A 43 21.95 -14.91 -18.68
C GLN A 43 22.49 -13.81 -17.77
N THR A 44 23.43 -12.99 -18.26
CA THR A 44 23.99 -11.86 -17.50
C THR A 44 22.90 -10.85 -17.17
N HIS A 45 21.99 -10.57 -18.11
CA HIS A 45 20.85 -9.69 -17.86
C HIS A 45 19.91 -10.24 -16.79
N LEU A 46 19.53 -11.52 -16.90
CA LEU A 46 18.66 -12.18 -15.91
C LEU A 46 19.32 -12.23 -14.53
N GLN A 47 20.62 -12.48 -14.46
CA GLN A 47 21.36 -12.47 -13.20
C GLN A 47 21.36 -11.08 -12.56
N GLY A 48 21.61 -10.02 -13.34
CA GLY A 48 21.54 -8.65 -12.83
C GLY A 48 20.14 -8.27 -12.30
N LEU A 49 19.07 -8.70 -13.00
CA LEU A 49 17.70 -8.50 -12.52
C LEU A 49 17.43 -9.26 -11.21
N LEU A 50 17.94 -10.49 -11.09
CA LEU A 50 17.77 -11.30 -9.89
C LEU A 50 18.50 -10.65 -8.69
N GLU A 51 19.75 -10.23 -8.88
CA GLU A 51 20.55 -9.55 -7.85
C GLU A 51 19.85 -8.26 -7.39
N GLN A 52 19.36 -7.44 -8.33
CA GLN A 52 18.60 -6.24 -8.00
C GLN A 52 17.33 -6.55 -7.21
N SER A 53 16.59 -7.60 -7.61
CA SER A 53 15.37 -8.01 -6.90
C SER A 53 15.67 -8.52 -5.49
N GLN A 54 16.77 -9.26 -5.30
CA GLN A 54 17.20 -9.77 -4.00
C GLN A 54 17.58 -8.62 -3.06
N GLU A 55 18.36 -7.66 -3.56
CA GLU A 55 18.76 -6.50 -2.75
C GLU A 55 17.55 -5.65 -2.35
N ARG A 56 16.63 -5.42 -3.29
CA ARG A 56 15.37 -4.75 -2.99
C ARG A 56 14.58 -5.46 -1.89
N GLN A 57 14.49 -6.78 -1.95
CA GLN A 57 13.76 -7.56 -0.94
C GLN A 57 14.46 -7.53 0.43
N ARG A 58 15.79 -7.56 0.45
CA ARG A 58 16.59 -7.41 1.67
C ARG A 58 16.33 -6.06 2.33
N LEU A 59 16.32 -4.98 1.56
CA LEU A 59 16.03 -3.62 2.05
C LEU A 59 14.61 -3.51 2.60
N ILE A 60 13.61 -4.01 1.87
CA ILE A 60 12.20 -4.03 2.33
C ILE A 60 12.08 -4.78 3.66
N SER A 61 12.72 -5.95 3.78
CA SER A 61 12.70 -6.75 5.02
C SER A 61 13.37 -6.01 6.18
N ALA A 62 14.51 -5.35 5.95
CA ALA A 62 15.19 -4.55 6.95
C ALA A 62 14.35 -3.36 7.44
N ILE A 63 13.70 -2.64 6.52
CA ILE A 63 12.75 -1.57 6.85
C ILE A 63 11.60 -2.13 7.69
N ALA A 64 10.99 -3.24 7.28
CA ALA A 64 9.89 -3.87 7.99
C ALA A 64 10.30 -4.37 9.39
N LEU A 65 11.56 -4.77 9.60
CA LEU A 65 12.09 -5.12 10.92
C LEU A 65 12.25 -3.88 11.79
N ARG A 66 12.84 -2.80 11.29
CA ARG A 66 13.00 -1.52 12.04
C ARG A 66 11.66 -0.97 12.50
N ILE A 67 10.65 -0.99 11.63
CA ILE A 67 9.29 -0.56 11.95
C ILE A 67 8.68 -1.37 13.12
N ARG A 68 9.01 -2.66 13.23
CA ARG A 68 8.47 -3.56 14.28
C ARG A 68 9.27 -3.56 15.59
N GLN A 69 10.33 -2.75 15.71
CA GLN A 69 11.15 -2.69 16.92
C GLN A 69 10.49 -1.92 18.08
N SER A 70 9.50 -1.08 17.78
CA SER A 70 8.72 -0.36 18.77
C SER A 70 7.28 -0.88 18.81
N LEU A 71 6.64 -0.72 19.97
CA LEU A 71 5.19 -0.89 20.14
C LEU A 71 4.46 0.47 20.23
N ASN A 72 5.20 1.57 20.15
CA ASN A 72 4.64 2.92 20.17
C ASN A 72 4.20 3.32 18.77
N LEU A 73 2.89 3.50 18.57
CA LEU A 73 2.32 3.84 17.26
C LEU A 73 2.97 5.07 16.62
N ASN A 74 3.21 6.15 17.37
CA ASN A 74 3.80 7.37 16.83
C ASN A 74 5.24 7.13 16.36
N GLU A 75 6.01 6.36 17.12
CA GLU A 75 7.38 5.98 16.74
C GLU A 75 7.39 5.09 15.48
N ILE A 76 6.48 4.12 15.41
CA ILE A 76 6.30 3.23 14.25
C ILE A 76 5.97 4.06 13.01
N LEU A 77 4.99 4.96 13.08
CA LEU A 77 4.56 5.78 11.94
C LEU A 77 5.66 6.74 11.48
N ASN A 78 6.32 7.44 12.41
CA ASN A 78 7.42 8.36 12.09
C ASN A 78 8.64 7.65 11.48
N THR A 79 8.98 6.46 12.00
CA THR A 79 10.04 5.62 11.43
C THR A 79 9.64 5.17 10.02
N THR A 80 8.39 4.75 9.83
CA THR A 80 7.88 4.28 8.54
C THR A 80 7.97 5.38 7.47
N VAL A 81 7.45 6.58 7.72
CA VAL A 81 7.49 7.66 6.72
C VAL A 81 8.92 8.06 6.35
N THR A 82 9.84 8.02 7.32
CA THR A 82 11.25 8.36 7.10
C THR A 82 11.95 7.31 6.23
N GLU A 83 11.80 6.04 6.57
CA GLU A 83 12.41 4.91 5.87
C GLU A 83 11.86 4.76 4.44
N VAL A 84 10.54 4.91 4.26
CA VAL A 84 9.91 4.84 2.94
C VAL A 84 10.35 6.01 2.06
N ARG A 85 10.45 7.24 2.60
CA ARG A 85 10.90 8.40 1.83
C ARG A 85 12.32 8.21 1.31
N GLN A 86 13.22 7.73 2.16
CA GLN A 86 14.61 7.44 1.79
C GLN A 86 14.69 6.32 0.75
N PHE A 87 13.94 5.23 0.95
CA PHE A 87 13.91 4.10 0.04
C PHE A 87 13.40 4.46 -1.36
N LEU A 88 12.30 5.24 -1.43
CA LEU A 88 11.72 5.68 -2.70
C LEU A 88 12.43 6.89 -3.31
N THR A 89 13.33 7.56 -2.56
CA THR A 89 13.98 8.80 -2.99
C THR A 89 12.95 9.83 -3.47
N CYS A 90 11.93 10.07 -2.66
CA CYS A 90 10.84 11.00 -2.98
C CYS A 90 10.85 12.22 -2.05
N ASP A 91 10.11 13.25 -2.47
CA ASP A 91 10.07 14.53 -1.76
C ASP A 91 9.27 14.46 -0.45
N ARG A 92 8.16 13.72 -0.42
CA ARG A 92 7.30 13.62 0.78
C ARG A 92 6.64 12.25 0.90
N VAL A 93 6.56 11.74 2.13
CA VAL A 93 5.72 10.60 2.50
C VAL A 93 4.88 11.01 3.71
N VAL A 94 3.58 10.74 3.63
CA VAL A 94 2.62 11.03 4.71
C VAL A 94 1.82 9.78 5.08
N VAL A 95 1.43 9.69 6.34
CA VAL A 95 0.35 8.81 6.78
C VAL A 95 -0.88 9.67 7.00
N TYR A 96 -1.91 9.41 6.21
CA TYR A 96 -3.19 10.09 6.27
C TYR A 96 -4.21 9.19 6.97
N GLN A 97 -4.76 9.65 8.09
CA GLN A 97 -5.75 8.92 8.88
C GLN A 97 -7.15 9.46 8.58
N PHE A 98 -8.04 8.59 8.12
CA PHE A 98 -9.45 8.94 7.89
C PHE A 98 -10.27 8.90 9.18
N ALA A 99 -11.08 9.92 9.38
CA ALA A 99 -12.21 9.94 10.29
C ALA A 99 -13.45 9.27 9.64
N PRO A 100 -14.49 8.91 10.44
CA PRO A 100 -15.69 8.26 9.92
C PRO A 100 -16.44 9.06 8.85
N ASP A 101 -16.35 10.39 8.89
CA ASP A 101 -16.96 11.33 7.94
C ASP A 101 -16.11 11.56 6.67
N MET A 102 -15.04 10.75 6.50
CA MET A 102 -14.08 10.85 5.39
C MET A 102 -13.18 12.10 5.41
N SER A 103 -13.30 12.98 6.42
CA SER A 103 -12.22 13.91 6.74
C SER A 103 -10.99 13.14 7.20
N GLY A 104 -9.83 13.79 7.24
CA GLY A 104 -8.65 13.12 7.77
C GLY A 104 -7.49 14.04 8.06
N ASP A 105 -6.59 13.51 8.86
CA ASP A 105 -5.44 14.23 9.37
C ASP A 105 -4.14 13.56 8.92
N ILE A 106 -3.13 14.39 8.66
CA ILE A 106 -1.76 13.90 8.45
C ILE A 106 -1.15 13.64 9.83
N VAL A 107 -1.09 12.35 10.21
CA VAL A 107 -0.64 11.90 11.55
C VAL A 107 0.87 11.62 11.63
N ALA A 108 1.52 11.43 10.48
CA ALA A 108 2.97 11.33 10.38
C ALA A 108 3.43 11.84 9.01
N GLU A 109 4.59 12.49 8.97
CA GLU A 109 5.16 13.05 7.75
C GLU A 109 6.68 12.94 7.76
N SER A 110 7.26 12.62 6.60
CA SER A 110 8.66 12.91 6.28
C SER A 110 8.68 13.72 5.00
N VAL A 111 9.36 14.86 5.02
CA VAL A 111 9.41 15.80 3.90
C VAL A 111 10.85 16.24 3.64
N ALA A 112 11.22 16.41 2.38
CA ALA A 112 12.52 16.87 1.97
C ALA A 112 12.71 18.37 2.29
N PRO A 113 13.94 18.84 2.52
CA PRO A 113 14.20 20.25 2.76
C PRO A 113 13.73 21.12 1.59
N GLY A 114 13.12 22.26 1.88
CA GLY A 114 12.63 23.22 0.87
C GLY A 114 11.16 23.06 0.48
N TRP A 115 10.48 22.02 0.98
CA TRP A 115 9.04 21.84 0.79
C TRP A 115 8.27 22.22 2.05
N THR A 116 7.02 22.66 1.88
CA THR A 116 6.17 23.09 2.99
C THR A 116 5.71 21.88 3.81
N PRO A 117 5.99 21.77 5.14
CA PRO A 117 5.45 20.67 5.95
C PRO A 117 3.92 20.72 6.02
N ALA A 118 3.29 19.55 6.02
CA ALA A 118 1.84 19.38 6.07
C ALA A 118 1.35 18.66 7.35
N LEU A 119 2.26 18.21 8.22
CA LEU A 119 1.94 17.50 9.46
C LEU A 119 0.90 18.26 10.31
N GLY A 120 -0.13 17.54 10.77
CA GLY A 120 -1.21 18.11 11.59
C GLY A 120 -2.24 18.93 10.82
N THR A 121 -2.13 19.03 9.49
CA THR A 121 -3.17 19.65 8.66
C THR A 121 -4.36 18.70 8.53
N THR A 122 -5.55 19.20 8.89
CA THR A 122 -6.81 18.51 8.61
C THR A 122 -7.21 18.79 7.16
N ILE A 123 -7.32 17.72 6.39
CA ILE A 123 -7.76 17.79 5.00
C ILE A 123 -9.27 17.55 4.97
N GLN A 124 -10.02 18.59 4.63
CA GLN A 124 -11.43 18.45 4.30
C GLN A 124 -11.57 18.02 2.85
N ASP A 125 -11.59 16.71 2.64
CA ASP A 125 -11.66 16.15 1.31
C ASP A 125 -13.09 16.12 0.77
N THR A 126 -13.57 17.32 0.40
CA THR A 126 -14.84 17.50 -0.31
C THR A 126 -14.85 16.81 -1.68
N CYS A 127 -13.67 16.52 -2.25
CA CYS A 127 -13.52 15.92 -3.56
C CYS A 127 -13.68 14.39 -3.55
N PHE A 128 -13.58 13.73 -2.39
CA PHE A 128 -13.68 12.27 -2.24
C PHE A 128 -15.08 11.77 -1.82
N GLN A 129 -16.02 12.68 -1.55
CA GLN A 129 -17.37 12.35 -1.06
C GLN A 129 -18.20 11.52 -2.06
N THR A 130 -17.81 11.44 -3.34
CA THR A 130 -18.48 10.63 -4.38
C THR A 130 -17.95 9.19 -4.49
N GLY A 131 -17.65 8.53 -3.38
CA GLY A 131 -17.36 7.08 -3.34
C GLY A 131 -15.92 6.66 -3.64
N ALA A 132 -14.97 7.59 -3.80
CA ALA A 132 -13.56 7.26 -4.03
C ALA A 132 -12.94 6.53 -2.82
N GLY A 133 -13.38 6.85 -1.60
CA GLY A 133 -12.94 6.21 -0.36
C GLY A 133 -13.22 4.71 -0.29
N GLU A 134 -14.35 4.26 -0.83
CA GLU A 134 -14.73 2.84 -0.81
C GLU A 134 -13.75 1.99 -1.65
N ASN A 135 -13.25 2.55 -2.74
CA ASN A 135 -12.22 1.86 -3.53
C ASN A 135 -10.94 1.59 -2.72
N TYR A 136 -10.55 2.51 -1.84
CA TYR A 136 -9.38 2.33 -0.98
C TYR A 136 -9.64 1.28 0.12
N ARG A 137 -10.87 1.20 0.65
CA ARG A 137 -11.28 0.12 1.57
C ARG A 137 -11.18 -1.26 0.93
N GLN A 138 -11.40 -1.33 -0.38
CA GLN A 138 -11.22 -2.55 -1.17
C GLN A 138 -9.76 -2.83 -1.58
N GLY A 139 -8.81 -2.03 -1.08
CA GLY A 139 -7.37 -2.22 -1.33
C GLY A 139 -6.86 -1.61 -2.62
N ARG A 140 -7.64 -0.74 -3.30
CA ARG A 140 -7.18 -0.05 -4.51
C ARG A 140 -5.93 0.78 -4.20
N LYS A 141 -4.91 0.60 -5.03
CA LYS A 141 -3.68 1.41 -5.03
C LYS A 141 -3.77 2.39 -6.20
N ARG A 142 -3.15 3.56 -6.07
CA ARG A 142 -3.13 4.57 -7.13
C ARG A 142 -1.73 5.12 -7.31
N ALA A 143 -1.23 5.09 -8.53
CA ALA A 143 0.02 5.75 -8.93
C ALA A 143 -0.32 6.76 -10.02
N ILE A 144 0.14 7.99 -9.85
CA ILE A 144 -0.06 9.12 -10.76
C ILE A 144 1.29 9.76 -11.00
N ASP A 145 1.76 9.75 -12.24
CA ASP A 145 3.05 10.36 -12.61
C ASP A 145 2.93 11.89 -12.75
N ASN A 146 1.80 12.37 -13.24
CA ASN A 146 1.50 13.79 -13.37
C ASN A 146 0.02 14.07 -13.08
N ILE A 147 -0.27 14.88 -12.05
CA ILE A 147 -1.65 15.21 -11.62
C ILE A 147 -2.44 15.98 -12.69
N TYR A 148 -1.76 16.70 -13.59
CA TYR A 148 -2.39 17.47 -14.67
C TYR A 148 -2.81 16.60 -15.87
N GLU A 149 -2.28 15.38 -15.95
CA GLU A 149 -2.52 14.45 -17.07
C GLU A 149 -3.34 13.22 -16.65
N ALA A 150 -3.69 13.10 -15.37
CA ALA A 150 -4.29 11.90 -14.78
C ALA A 150 -5.82 11.89 -14.73
N GLU A 151 -6.47 12.72 -15.57
CA GLU A 151 -7.93 12.87 -15.66
C GLU A 151 -8.59 13.08 -14.28
N LEU A 152 -7.93 13.85 -13.42
CA LEU A 152 -8.46 14.23 -12.12
C LEU A 152 -9.53 15.32 -12.26
N THR A 153 -10.45 15.37 -11.31
CA THR A 153 -11.34 16.52 -11.19
C THR A 153 -10.54 17.76 -10.78
N ASN A 154 -10.94 18.95 -11.23
CA ASN A 154 -10.27 20.20 -10.86
C ASN A 154 -10.22 20.39 -9.33
N CYS A 155 -11.27 19.97 -8.61
CA CYS A 155 -11.29 19.95 -7.15
C CYS A 155 -10.08 19.21 -6.56
N HIS A 156 -9.80 18.01 -7.09
CA HIS A 156 -8.71 17.17 -6.60
C HIS A 156 -7.34 17.72 -7.01
N ILE A 157 -7.20 18.29 -8.22
CA ILE A 157 -5.96 18.96 -8.64
C ILE A 157 -5.65 20.12 -7.69
N ASN A 158 -6.61 21.02 -7.46
CA ASN A 158 -6.43 22.18 -6.57
C ASN A 158 -6.10 21.77 -5.12
N LEU A 159 -6.61 20.63 -4.66
CA LEU A 159 -6.26 20.09 -3.35
C LEU A 159 -4.80 19.63 -3.32
N LEU A 160 -4.35 18.88 -4.32
CA LEU A 160 -2.98 18.37 -4.42
C LEU A 160 -1.96 19.51 -4.60
N GLU A 161 -2.32 20.56 -5.33
CA GLU A 161 -1.49 21.75 -5.53
C GLU A 161 -1.20 22.52 -4.22
N GLN A 162 -2.14 22.54 -3.27
CA GLN A 162 -1.92 23.17 -1.95
C GLN A 162 -0.76 22.51 -1.19
N PHE A 163 -0.48 21.25 -1.51
CA PHE A 163 0.62 20.47 -0.95
C PHE A 163 1.79 20.35 -1.93
N GLU A 164 1.81 21.14 -3.01
CA GLU A 164 2.87 21.18 -4.02
C GLU A 164 3.09 19.81 -4.73
N VAL A 165 2.06 18.96 -4.76
CA VAL A 165 2.13 17.62 -5.33
C VAL A 165 2.13 17.68 -6.86
N LYS A 166 3.07 16.99 -7.50
CA LYS A 166 3.12 16.82 -8.97
C LYS A 166 2.86 15.38 -9.40
N ALA A 167 3.41 14.43 -8.64
CA ALA A 167 3.22 12.99 -8.78
C ALA A 167 2.71 12.43 -7.44
N ASN A 168 1.87 11.41 -7.46
CA ASN A 168 1.23 10.89 -6.25
C ASN A 168 1.11 9.35 -6.25
N LEU A 169 1.51 8.73 -5.15
CA LEU A 169 1.35 7.29 -4.91
C LEU A 169 0.56 7.08 -3.61
N VAL A 170 -0.61 6.46 -3.71
CA VAL A 170 -1.51 6.20 -2.58
C VAL A 170 -1.69 4.70 -2.40
N VAL A 171 -1.41 4.21 -1.19
CA VAL A 171 -1.58 2.82 -0.77
C VAL A 171 -2.41 2.78 0.52
N PRO A 172 -3.53 2.04 0.56
CA PRO A 172 -4.39 1.98 1.74
C PRO A 172 -3.77 1.11 2.84
N ILE A 173 -3.83 1.59 4.08
CA ILE A 173 -3.52 0.82 5.30
C ILE A 173 -4.84 0.26 5.84
N LEU A 174 -5.05 -1.04 5.69
CA LEU A 174 -6.28 -1.70 6.11
C LEU A 174 -6.08 -2.33 7.48
N LEU A 175 -6.88 -1.88 8.45
CA LEU A 175 -6.96 -2.52 9.76
C LEU A 175 -8.05 -3.59 9.72
N ARG A 176 -7.71 -4.81 10.14
CA ARG A 176 -8.73 -5.81 10.45
C ARG A 176 -9.33 -5.43 11.79
N VAL A 177 -10.59 -5.06 11.78
CA VAL A 177 -11.38 -4.99 13.02
C VAL A 177 -11.99 -6.37 13.20
N ASP A 178 -11.42 -7.16 14.10
CA ASP A 178 -12.02 -8.42 14.52
C ASP A 178 -13.32 -8.06 15.25
N ARG A 179 -14.47 -8.36 14.63
CA ARG A 179 -15.79 -8.11 15.21
C ARG A 179 -16.08 -9.10 16.32
N GLU A 180 -15.42 -8.97 17.46
CA GLU A 180 -15.82 -9.64 18.69
C GLU A 180 -16.57 -8.69 19.64
N GLU A 181 -16.36 -7.36 19.53
CA GLU A 181 -16.92 -6.38 20.48
C GLU A 181 -18.34 -5.86 20.17
N GLU A 182 -18.90 -6.09 18.98
CA GLU A 182 -20.30 -5.71 18.68
C GLU A 182 -21.33 -6.63 19.34
N ARG A 183 -20.93 -7.84 19.79
CA ARG A 183 -21.83 -8.76 20.49
C ARG A 183 -22.07 -8.42 21.96
N GLU A 184 -21.15 -7.70 22.61
CA GLU A 184 -21.31 -7.33 24.03
C GLU A 184 -22.11 -6.05 24.25
N ARG A 185 -22.27 -5.20 23.22
CA ARG A 185 -23.13 -4.00 23.32
C ARG A 185 -24.61 -4.27 22.99
N GLY A 186 -24.94 -5.47 22.51
CA GLY A 186 -26.31 -5.89 22.21
C GLY A 186 -27.08 -6.49 23.39
N SER A 187 -26.44 -6.70 24.55
CA SER A 187 -27.04 -7.39 25.71
C SER A 187 -27.57 -6.46 26.81
N VAL A 188 -27.53 -5.13 26.64
CA VAL A 188 -28.17 -4.18 27.57
C VAL A 188 -29.34 -3.52 26.86
N GLY A 189 -30.49 -4.20 26.82
CA GLY A 189 -31.67 -3.63 26.19
C GLY A 189 -32.83 -4.58 25.96
N GLN A 190 -33.18 -5.43 26.92
CA GLN A 190 -34.53 -6.01 26.96
C GLN A 190 -35.06 -5.94 28.39
N GLY A 191 -35.67 -4.79 28.69
CA GLY A 191 -36.46 -4.60 29.88
C GLY A 191 -37.62 -5.60 29.86
N ASP A 192 -37.62 -6.44 30.88
CA ASP A 192 -38.69 -7.35 31.23
C ASP A 192 -39.95 -6.52 31.55
N MET A 193 -40.89 -6.48 30.61
CA MET A 193 -42.23 -5.93 30.81
C MET A 193 -43.25 -6.95 30.34
N GLY A 194 -43.72 -7.76 31.28
CA GLY A 194 -44.88 -8.59 31.06
C GLY A 194 -45.12 -9.57 32.20
N ASP A 195 -45.78 -9.13 33.26
CA ASP A 195 -46.97 -9.84 33.79
C ASP A 195 -47.70 -9.00 34.85
N LYS A 196 -48.89 -8.51 34.52
CA LYS A 196 -49.93 -8.23 35.52
C LYS A 196 -51.28 -8.65 34.94
N GLY A 197 -51.67 -9.86 35.32
CA GLY A 197 -53.03 -10.37 35.21
C GLY A 197 -54.07 -9.47 35.91
N ASP A 198 -55.08 -9.15 35.12
CA ASP A 198 -56.51 -9.04 35.39
C ASP A 198 -57.02 -9.10 36.85
N LYS A 199 -57.83 -8.09 37.21
CA LYS A 199 -59.08 -8.27 37.98
C LYS A 199 -60.00 -7.05 37.78
N GLY A 200 -61.01 -7.24 36.95
CA GLY A 200 -62.41 -7.16 37.39
C GLY A 200 -63.06 -5.79 37.66
N ASP A 201 -63.97 -5.44 36.74
CA ASP A 201 -65.39 -5.16 37.01
C ASP A 201 -65.77 -3.89 37.81
N LYS A 202 -66.39 -2.89 37.13
CA LYS A 202 -67.84 -2.56 37.24
C LYS A 202 -68.19 -1.17 36.71
N GLY A 203 -69.30 -1.11 35.99
CA GLY A 203 -70.30 -0.04 36.09
C GLY A 203 -70.13 1.11 35.07
N ASP A 204 -70.87 1.20 33.97
CA ASP A 204 -72.33 1.43 33.83
C ASP A 204 -72.68 2.92 33.61
N LYS A 205 -73.52 3.13 32.57
CA LYS A 205 -74.25 4.34 32.11
C LYS A 205 -73.41 5.52 31.62
N GLY A 206 -73.75 6.24 30.56
CA GLY A 206 -74.94 6.36 29.73
C GLY A 206 -74.64 7.53 28.78
N ASP A 207 -74.99 7.45 27.49
CA ASP A 207 -76.29 7.85 26.94
C ASP A 207 -76.26 9.29 26.36
N LYS A 208 -76.76 9.39 25.12
CA LYS A 208 -77.11 10.57 24.30
C LYS A 208 -75.95 11.50 23.90
N GLY A 209 -75.88 12.05 22.70
CA GLY A 209 -76.83 12.28 21.62
C GLY A 209 -76.19 13.42 20.80
N ASP A 210 -76.06 13.27 19.50
CA ASP A 210 -77.01 13.78 18.50
C ASP A 210 -76.80 15.27 18.14
N LYS A 211 -76.69 15.47 16.82
CA LYS A 211 -76.80 16.69 16.00
C LYS A 211 -75.71 17.76 16.05
N GLY A 212 -75.31 18.15 14.83
CA GLY A 212 -74.67 19.42 14.54
C GLY A 212 -73.90 19.38 13.24
#